data_AF-A0A7Y7D8Q5-F1
#
_entry.id   AF-A0A7Y7D8Q5-F1
#
_cell.length_a   1.000
_cell.length_b   1.000
_cell.length_c   1.000
_cell.angle_alpha   90.00
_cell.angle_beta   90.00
_cell.angle_gamma   90.00
#
_symmetry.space_group_name_H-M   'P 1'
#
loop_
_entity.id
_entity.type
_entity.pdbx_description
1 polymer ?
#
loop_
_entity_poly.entity_id
_entity_poly.type
_entity_poly.pdbx_seq_one_letter_code
_entity_poly.pdbx_strand_id
1 'polypeptide(L)'
;MTDAVTSFAIHFTAIVGVLFLLALAGLAVAALVMYQIDRHQTRHSIRRNYPLVGRFRYMFEHLGEFFRQYFFAMDREEMPFNRAQRNWV
;
A
#
# COMPACT_ATOMS: atom_id res chain seq x y z
N MET A 1 46.34 -9.03 4.86
CA MET A 1 45.47 -8.08 4.13
C MET A 1 44.08 -8.65 3.91
N THR A 2 43.97 -9.94 3.59
CA THR A 2 42.71 -10.71 3.57
C THR A 2 41.92 -10.62 4.88
N ASP A 3 42.59 -10.74 6.03
CA ASP A 3 41.90 -10.84 7.32
C ASP A 3 41.22 -9.52 7.75
N ALA A 4 41.80 -8.38 7.38
CA ALA A 4 41.22 -7.07 7.64
C ALA A 4 39.96 -6.83 6.78
N VAL A 5 40.00 -7.24 5.50
CA VAL A 5 38.87 -7.14 4.58
C VAL A 5 37.74 -8.08 5.01
N THR A 6 38.06 -9.31 5.40
CA THR A 6 37.07 -10.29 5.89
C THR A 6 36.44 -9.83 7.20
N SER A 7 37.22 -9.32 8.16
CA SER A 7 36.70 -8.78 9.41
C SER A 7 35.75 -7.59 9.17
N PHE A 8 36.15 -6.66 8.29
CA PHE A 8 35.29 -5.53 7.90
C PHE A 8 33.96 -6.01 7.28
N ALA A 9 34.00 -6.96 6.35
CA ALA A 9 32.80 -7.49 5.71
C ALA A 9 31.84 -8.14 6.72
N ILE A 10 32.37 -8.93 7.67
CA ILE A 10 31.56 -9.57 8.72
C ILE A 10 30.87 -8.51 9.60
N HIS A 11 31.61 -7.51 10.06
CA HIS A 11 31.05 -6.45 10.89
C HIS A 11 30.00 -5.62 10.13
N PHE A 12 30.27 -5.29 8.87
CA PHE A 12 29.32 -4.57 8.03
C PHE A 12 28.01 -5.36 7.86
N THR A 13 28.08 -6.62 7.48
CA THR A 13 26.90 -7.48 7.31
C THR A 13 26.16 -7.67 8.63
N ALA A 14 26.86 -7.83 9.75
CA ALA A 14 26.24 -7.95 11.06
C ALA A 14 25.47 -6.68 11.45
N ILE A 15 26.05 -5.50 11.24
CA ILE A 15 25.38 -4.22 11.55
C ILE A 15 24.13 -4.05 10.68
N VAL A 16 24.23 -4.27 9.36
CA VAL A 16 23.08 -4.16 8.46
C VAL A 16 21.99 -5.17 8.84
N GLY A 17 22.38 -6.41 9.17
CA GLY A 17 21.44 -7.44 9.61
C GLY A 17 20.71 -7.07 10.90
N VAL A 18 21.43 -6.54 11.90
CA VAL A 18 20.83 -6.08 13.16
C VAL A 18 19.88 -4.91 12.92
N LEU A 19 20.29 -3.90 12.14
CA LEU A 19 19.43 -2.76 11.81
C LEU A 19 18.16 -3.20 11.09
N PHE A 20 18.27 -4.15 10.16
CA PHE A 20 17.12 -4.71 9.46
C PHE A 20 16.16 -5.45 10.41
N LEU A 21 16.68 -6.27 11.33
CA LEU A 21 15.87 -6.96 12.33
C LEU A 21 15.20 -5.98 13.29
N LEU A 22 15.89 -4.92 13.71
CA LEU A 22 15.31 -3.86 14.55
C LEU A 22 14.20 -3.12 13.81
N ALA A 23 14.38 -2.82 12.52
CA ALA A 23 13.34 -2.20 11.69
C ALA A 23 12.10 -3.10 11.57
N LEU A 24 12.29 -4.40 11.32
CA LEU A 24 11.19 -5.37 11.29
C LEU A 24 10.48 -5.49 12.64
N ALA A 25 11.22 -5.56 13.74
CA ALA A 25 10.65 -5.60 15.08
C ALA A 25 9.86 -4.31 15.38
N GLY A 26 10.39 -3.15 15.01
CA GLY A 26 9.69 -1.86 15.11
C GLY A 26 8.39 -1.83 14.32
N LEU A 27 8.39 -2.33 13.09
CA LEU A 27 7.19 -2.46 12.26
C LEU A 27 6.16 -3.41 12.90
N ALA A 28 6.60 -4.54 13.44
CA ALA A 28 5.72 -5.49 14.12
C ALA A 28 5.07 -4.89 15.37
N VAL A 29 5.84 -4.15 16.18
CA VAL A 29 5.33 -3.43 17.35
C VAL A 29 4.34 -2.35 16.93
N ALA A 30 4.67 -1.55 15.91
CA ALA A 30 3.77 -0.52 15.39
C ALA A 30 2.45 -1.13 14.89
N ALA A 31 2.51 -2.25 14.15
CA ALA A 31 1.33 -2.97 13.69
C ALA A 31 0.49 -3.49 14.87
N LEU A 32 1.12 -4.04 15.92
CA LEU A 32 0.42 -4.50 17.12
C LEU A 32 -0.29 -3.34 17.83
N VAL A 33 0.39 -2.20 18.01
CA VAL A 33 -0.20 -1.00 18.61
C VAL A 33 -1.38 -0.51 17.79
N MET A 34 -1.23 -0.41 16.47
CA MET A 34 -2.31 0.00 15.57
C MET A 34 -3.49 -0.98 15.61
N TYR A 35 -3.22 -2.29 15.64
CA TYR A 35 -4.24 -3.33 15.78
C TYR A 35 -5.05 -3.14 17.06
N GLN A 36 -4.36 -2.90 18.19
CA GLN A 36 -5.01 -2.70 19.48
C GLN A 36 -5.90 -1.44 19.45
N ILE A 37 -5.40 -0.34 18.92
CA ILE A 37 -6.17 0.91 18.76
C ILE A 37 -7.41 0.67 17.89
N ASP A 38 -7.25 0.02 16.74
CA ASP A 38 -8.32 -0.24 15.78
C ASP A 38 -9.41 -1.16 16.35
N ARG A 39 -9.03 -2.13 17.19
CA ARG A 39 -9.98 -3.03 17.89
C ARG A 39 -10.80 -2.33 18.97
N HIS A 40 -10.23 -1.34 19.66
CA HIS A 40 -10.88 -0.68 20.80
C HIS A 40 -11.66 0.57 20.40
N GLN A 41 -11.32 1.22 19.28
CA GLN A 41 -12.09 2.37 18.80
C GLN A 41 -13.51 1.96 18.38
N THR A 42 -14.49 2.83 18.65
CA THR A 42 -15.91 2.59 18.37
C THR A 42 -16.46 3.43 17.21
N ARG A 43 -15.66 4.34 16.64
CA ARG A 43 -16.09 5.30 15.61
C ARG A 43 -16.24 4.69 14.22
N HIS A 44 -15.35 3.77 13.85
CA HIS A 44 -15.30 3.16 12.52
C HIS A 44 -15.51 1.65 12.61
N SER A 45 -16.69 1.17 12.22
CA SER A 45 -17.05 -0.25 12.24
C SER A 45 -16.10 -1.12 11.40
N ILE A 46 -15.71 -0.63 10.21
CA ILE A 46 -14.80 -1.36 9.30
C ILE A 46 -13.43 -1.58 9.95
N ARG A 47 -12.82 -0.55 10.56
CA ARG A 47 -11.51 -0.66 11.23
C ARG A 47 -11.57 -1.56 12.46
N ARG A 48 -12.72 -1.64 13.13
CA ARG A 48 -12.92 -2.52 14.31
C ARG A 48 -13.05 -3.99 13.93
N ASN A 49 -13.75 -4.29 12.83
CA ASN A 49 -13.92 -5.65 12.32
C ASN A 49 -12.71 -6.14 11.53
N TYR A 50 -12.02 -5.25 10.82
CA TYR A 50 -10.82 -5.52 10.04
C TYR A 50 -9.68 -4.57 10.45
N PRO A 51 -9.07 -4.76 11.63
CA PRO A 51 -7.94 -3.95 12.10
C PRO A 51 -6.77 -4.09 11.13
N LEU A 52 -5.97 -3.02 10.98
CA LEU A 52 -4.90 -2.89 9.97
C LEU A 52 -5.41 -2.89 8.53
N VAL A 53 -6.06 -3.97 8.09
CA VAL A 53 -6.48 -4.18 6.69
C VAL A 53 -7.54 -3.18 6.25
N GLY A 54 -8.48 -2.83 7.13
CA GLY A 54 -9.53 -1.86 6.84
C GLY A 54 -9.02 -0.45 6.50
N ARG A 55 -7.76 -0.13 6.84
CA ARG A 55 -7.12 1.14 6.47
C ARG A 55 -6.77 1.19 4.98
N PHE A 56 -6.48 0.06 4.35
CA PHE A 56 -6.17 0.00 2.93
C PHE A 56 -7.36 0.33 2.04
N ARG A 57 -8.60 0.23 2.54
CA ARG A 57 -9.80 0.64 1.79
C ARG A 57 -9.61 2.02 1.19
N TYR A 58 -9.25 3.00 2.01
CA TYR A 58 -9.12 4.40 1.59
C TYR A 58 -7.90 4.61 0.68
N MET A 59 -6.81 3.87 0.91
CA MET A 59 -5.63 3.91 0.04
C MET A 59 -5.97 3.40 -1.37
N PHE A 60 -6.69 2.29 -1.46
CA PHE A 60 -7.11 1.73 -2.75
C PHE A 60 -8.22 2.52 -3.42
N GLU A 61 -9.10 3.17 -2.66
CA GLU A 61 -10.10 4.09 -3.20
C GLU A 61 -9.42 5.24 -3.95
N HIS A 62 -8.41 5.86 -3.32
CA HIS A 62 -7.61 6.92 -3.96
C HIS A 62 -6.79 6.40 -5.15
N LEU A 63 -6.11 5.25 -5.01
CA LEU A 63 -5.34 4.68 -6.11
C LEU A 63 -6.24 4.28 -7.30
N GLY A 64 -7.44 3.81 -7.01
CA GLY A 64 -8.44 3.42 -8.00
C GLY A 64 -8.99 4.57 -8.82
N GLU A 65 -9.00 5.80 -8.30
CA GLU A 65 -9.35 7.01 -9.08
C GLU A 65 -8.40 7.20 -10.25
N PHE A 66 -7.08 7.10 -10.02
CA PHE A 66 -6.08 7.22 -11.07
C PHE A 66 -6.16 6.07 -12.07
N PHE A 67 -6.33 4.82 -11.59
CA PHE A 67 -6.42 3.68 -12.50
C PHE A 67 -7.61 3.78 -13.45
N ARG A 68 -8.73 4.35 -13.01
CA ARG A 68 -9.93 4.50 -13.84
C ARG A 68 -9.70 5.33 -15.09
N GLN A 69 -8.80 6.30 -15.04
CA GLN A 69 -8.50 7.18 -16.17
C GLN A 69 -7.68 6.49 -17.27
N TYR A 70 -6.86 5.49 -16.93
CA TYR A 70 -5.89 4.90 -17.87
C TYR A 70 -6.22 3.46 -18.26
N PHE A 71 -6.83 2.70 -17.35
CA PHE A 71 -7.12 1.27 -17.56
C PHE A 71 -8.54 1.01 -18.05
N PHE A 72 -9.42 2.00 -17.95
CA PHE A 72 -10.83 1.86 -18.30
C PHE A 72 -11.23 2.98 -19.26
N ALA A 73 -12.05 2.66 -20.25
CA ALA A 73 -12.65 3.65 -21.13
C ALA A 73 -13.63 4.52 -20.33
N MET A 74 -13.74 5.80 -20.68
CA MET A 74 -14.75 6.66 -20.06
C MET A 74 -16.14 6.18 -20.49
N ASP A 75 -17.14 6.31 -19.61
CA ASP A 75 -18.53 5.88 -19.85
C ASP A 75 -19.13 6.37 -21.18
N ARG A 76 -18.55 7.43 -21.76
CA ARG A 76 -19.01 8.06 -23.01
C ARG A 76 -18.24 7.68 -24.26
N GLU A 77 -17.11 6.99 -24.15
CA GLU A 77 -16.26 6.64 -25.29
C GLU A 77 -16.76 5.38 -26.02
N GLU A 78 -17.49 4.50 -25.33
CA GLU A 78 -18.07 3.27 -25.90
C GLU A 78 -19.55 3.44 -26.32
N MET A 79 -20.14 4.63 -26.16
CA MET A 79 -21.54 4.83 -26.52
C MET A 79 -21.72 4.93 -28.04
N PRO A 80 -22.78 4.32 -28.60
CA PRO A 80 -23.08 4.45 -30.02
C PRO A 80 -23.35 5.91 -30.39
N PHE A 81 -22.94 6.30 -31.59
CA PHE A 81 -23.10 7.67 -32.11
C PHE A 81 -24.53 8.21 -31.91
N ASN A 82 -24.61 9.45 -31.46
CA ASN A 82 -25.86 10.22 -31.35
C ASN A 82 -26.55 10.31 -32.73
N ARG A 83 -27.89 10.39 -32.79
CA ARG A 83 -28.64 10.75 -34.01
C ARG A 83 -28.08 11.98 -34.74
N ALA A 84 -27.60 12.99 -34.01
CA ALA A 84 -26.96 14.18 -34.59
C ALA A 84 -25.58 13.88 -35.22
N GLN A 85 -24.86 12.87 -34.74
CA GLN A 85 -23.57 12.43 -35.28
C GLN A 85 -23.73 11.47 -36.47
N ARG A 86 -24.87 10.76 -36.57
CA ARG A 86 -25.18 9.84 -37.68
C ARG A 86 -25.49 10.54 -39.01
N ASN A 87 -25.65 11.86 -39.05
CA ASN A 87 -26.00 12.60 -40.27
C ASN A 87 -24.78 12.93 -41.16
N TRP A 88 -23.56 12.58 -40.75
CA TRP A 88 -22.30 12.94 -41.44
C TRP A 88 -21.56 11.74 -42.07
N VAL A 89 -22.24 10.60 -42.24
CA VAL A 89 -21.78 9.47 -43.08
C VAL A 89 -22.67 9.40 -44.30
#